data_AF-A0A4Y2NLM1-F1
#
_entry.id   AF-A0A4Y2NLM1-F1
#
_cell.length_a   1.000
_cell.length_b   1.000
_cell.length_c   1.000
_cell.angle_alpha   90.00
_cell.angle_beta   90.00
_cell.angle_gamma   90.00
#
_symmetry.space_group_name_H-M   'P 1'
#
loop_
_entity.id
_entity.type
_entity.pdbx_description
1 polymer ?
#
loop_
_entity_poly.entity_id
_entity_poly.type
_entity_poly.pdbx_seq_one_letter_code
_entity_poly.pdbx_strand_id
1 'polypeptide(L)'
;MVYPLLFPHGECSWNSNMEHVEERRSEKLVRVTQLQYYSYKFAVRNAFSILHNSGKLFQQYIVDAYIKTKGYRLNYLRLNQKDLHVELYEGLIDALQTEATNNGSKMGKLIILPSSFQGSPHHMQ
;
A
#
# COMPACT_ATOMS: atom_id res chain seq x y z
N MET A 1 7.33 10.94 8.79
CA MET A 1 6.92 12.33 9.07
C MET A 1 6.06 12.37 10.32
N VAL A 2 6.25 13.40 11.14
CA VAL A 2 5.51 13.63 12.39
C VAL A 2 4.62 14.86 12.17
N TYR A 3 3.37 14.81 12.66
CA TYR A 3 2.41 15.92 12.53
C TYR A 3 1.94 16.41 13.91
N PRO A 4 2.77 17.09 14.70
CA PRO A 4 2.42 17.49 16.06
C PRO A 4 1.16 18.36 16.14
N LEU A 5 0.93 19.22 15.14
CA LEU A 5 -0.26 20.07 15.07
C LEU A 5 -1.55 19.29 14.80
N LEU A 6 -1.47 18.14 14.11
CA LEU A 6 -2.64 17.28 13.88
C LEU A 6 -2.90 16.35 15.06
N PHE A 7 -1.87 16.06 15.86
CA PHE A 7 -1.91 15.11 16.98
C PHE A 7 -1.27 15.73 18.23
N PRO A 8 -1.89 16.77 18.83
CA PRO A 8 -1.31 17.50 19.95
C PRO A 8 -1.12 16.66 21.22
N HIS A 9 -1.88 15.56 21.36
CA HIS A 9 -1.77 14.62 22.48
C HIS A 9 -0.81 13.45 22.22
N GLY A 10 -0.06 13.47 21.10
CA GLY A 10 0.88 12.40 20.79
C GLY A 10 0.22 11.08 20.39
N GLU A 11 -0.93 11.14 19.71
CA GLU A 11 -1.62 9.93 19.23
C GLU A 11 -0.69 9.06 18.37
N CYS A 12 -0.71 7.75 18.64
CA CYS A 12 0.07 6.80 17.88
C CYS A 12 -0.54 6.63 16.48
N SER A 13 0.28 6.74 15.45
CA SER A 13 -0.11 6.45 14.06
C SER A 13 -0.39 4.95 13.88
N TRP A 14 -0.90 4.57 12.69
CA TRP A 14 -1.09 3.16 12.36
C TRP A 14 0.16 2.33 12.64
N ASN A 15 -0.03 1.17 13.26
CA ASN A 15 1.01 0.15 13.44
C ASN A 15 0.47 -1.24 13.07
N SER A 16 1.38 -2.16 12.73
CA SER A 16 1.03 -3.52 12.27
C SER A 16 0.38 -4.40 13.34
N ASN A 17 0.42 -3.99 14.60
CA ASN A 17 -0.16 -4.69 15.73
C ASN A 17 -1.56 -4.17 16.09
N MET A 18 -2.10 -3.20 15.34
CA MET A 18 -3.46 -2.73 15.54
C MET A 18 -4.47 -3.80 15.11
N GLU A 19 -5.37 -4.16 16.03
CA GLU A 19 -6.37 -5.20 15.82
C GLU A 19 -7.77 -4.60 15.77
N HIS A 20 -8.67 -5.30 15.06
CA HIS A 20 -10.08 -4.97 15.12
C HIS A 20 -10.63 -5.26 16.52
N VAL A 21 -11.61 -4.45 16.95
CA VAL A 21 -12.44 -4.77 18.13
C VAL A 21 -13.05 -6.16 17.98
N GLU A 22 -13.19 -6.90 19.09
CA GLU A 22 -13.58 -8.31 19.08
C GLU A 22 -14.86 -8.58 18.28
N GLU A 23 -15.86 -7.71 18.39
CA GLU A 23 -17.14 -7.80 17.66
C GLU A 23 -16.98 -7.75 16.13
N ARG A 24 -15.97 -7.04 15.62
CA ARG A 24 -15.69 -6.93 14.17
C ARG A 24 -14.55 -7.83 13.72
N ARG A 25 -13.98 -8.61 14.63
CA ARG A 25 -12.86 -9.51 14.34
C ARG A 25 -13.41 -10.75 13.64
N SER A 26 -12.84 -11.07 12.49
CA SER A 26 -13.07 -12.35 11.83
C SER A 26 -11.79 -13.17 11.86
N GLU A 27 -11.86 -14.50 11.76
CA GLU A 27 -10.70 -15.38 11.70
C GLU A 27 -9.68 -14.95 10.63
N LYS A 28 -10.17 -14.39 9.52
CA LYS A 28 -9.35 -13.89 8.41
C LYS A 28 -8.97 -12.40 8.54
N LEU A 29 -9.67 -11.63 9.37
CA LEU A 29 -9.53 -10.17 9.50
C LEU A 29 -9.31 -9.78 10.96
N VAL A 30 -8.14 -10.15 11.47
CA VAL A 30 -7.70 -9.88 12.83
C VAL A 30 -7.11 -8.46 12.94
N ARG A 31 -6.32 -8.05 11.94
CA ARG A 31 -5.53 -6.81 11.96
C ARG A 31 -6.16 -5.71 11.13
N VAL A 32 -6.07 -4.48 11.61
CA VAL A 32 -6.53 -3.28 10.89
C VAL A 32 -5.53 -2.97 9.79
N THR A 33 -6.01 -2.91 8.55
CA THR A 33 -5.17 -2.49 7.42
C THR A 33 -4.90 -0.98 7.45
N GLN A 34 -3.78 -0.55 6.88
CA GLN A 34 -3.48 0.89 6.72
C GLN A 34 -4.63 1.64 6.04
N LEU A 35 -5.22 1.04 5.00
CA LEU A 35 -6.32 1.64 4.26
C LEU A 35 -7.55 1.85 5.16
N GLN A 36 -7.95 0.84 5.95
CA GLN A 36 -9.07 0.97 6.88
C GLN A 36 -8.80 2.07 7.92
N TYR A 37 -7.59 2.13 8.47
CA TYR A 37 -7.21 3.15 9.44
C TYR A 37 -7.32 4.57 8.87
N TYR A 38 -6.73 4.81 7.69
CA TYR A 38 -6.79 6.13 7.07
C TYR A 38 -8.20 6.48 6.59
N SER A 39 -8.95 5.54 6.02
CA SER A 39 -10.36 5.75 5.67
C SER A 39 -11.21 6.13 6.88
N TYR A 40 -10.98 5.51 8.04
CA TYR A 40 -11.66 5.87 9.28
C TYR A 40 -11.30 7.29 9.76
N LYS A 41 -10.01 7.68 9.69
CA LYS A 41 -9.56 9.03 10.07
C LYS A 41 -10.03 10.11 9.08
N PHE A 42 -10.19 9.77 7.80
CA PHE A 42 -10.67 10.69 6.76
C PHE A 42 -12.19 10.76 6.66
N ALA A 43 -12.93 9.85 7.30
CA ALA A 43 -14.39 9.94 7.35
C ALA A 43 -14.84 11.27 7.98
N VAL A 44 -15.72 11.99 7.28
CA VAL A 44 -16.34 13.22 7.79
C VAL A 44 -17.42 12.83 8.79
N ARG A 45 -17.48 13.53 9.93
CA ARG A 45 -18.45 13.32 11.02
C ARG A 45 -19.00 14.67 11.47
N ASN A 46 -20.15 14.65 12.14
CA ASN A 46 -20.82 15.86 12.65
C ASN A 46 -20.12 16.52 13.86
N ALA A 47 -18.82 16.29 14.04
CA ALA A 47 -18.03 16.82 15.15
C ALA A 47 -16.82 17.59 14.60
N PHE A 48 -16.30 18.53 15.41
CA PHE A 48 -15.08 19.24 15.05
C PHE A 48 -13.92 18.26 14.88
N SER A 49 -13.28 18.30 13.71
CA SER A 49 -12.11 17.49 13.39
C SER A 49 -10.93 18.39 13.08
N ILE A 50 -9.85 18.27 13.86
CA ILE A 50 -8.60 19.00 13.62
C ILE A 50 -8.07 18.68 12.22
N LEU A 51 -8.14 17.41 11.81
CA LEU A 51 -7.68 16.96 10.50
C LEU A 51 -8.36 17.75 9.37
N HIS A 52 -9.70 17.78 9.36
CA HIS A 52 -10.45 18.42 8.26
C HIS A 52 -10.33 19.95 8.23
N ASN A 53 -9.98 20.57 9.37
CA ASN A 53 -9.83 22.03 9.48
C ASN A 53 -8.37 22.51 9.33
N SER A 54 -7.41 21.62 9.10
CA SER A 54 -5.98 21.97 9.04
C SER A 54 -5.48 22.40 7.64
N GLY A 55 -6.37 22.52 6.65
CA GLY A 55 -6.05 23.06 5.32
C GLY A 55 -4.89 22.35 4.60
N LYS A 56 -3.83 23.07 4.25
CA LYS A 56 -2.65 22.52 3.54
C LYS A 56 -1.96 21.39 4.30
N LEU A 57 -1.94 21.47 5.63
CA LEU A 57 -1.32 20.42 6.45
C LEU A 57 -2.09 19.09 6.33
N PHE A 58 -3.42 19.18 6.19
CA PHE A 58 -4.26 18.00 5.93
C PHE A 58 -4.00 17.42 4.54
N GLN A 59 -3.84 18.25 3.52
CA GLN A 59 -3.49 17.79 2.16
C GLN A 59 -2.16 17.04 2.15
N GLN A 60 -1.13 17.56 2.83
CA GLN A 60 0.15 16.87 2.98
C GLN A 60 -0.03 15.52 3.70
N TYR A 61 -0.83 15.49 4.77
CA TYR A 61 -1.12 14.26 5.50
C TYR A 61 -1.84 13.21 4.63
N ILE A 62 -2.75 13.62 3.75
CA ILE A 62 -3.41 12.73 2.78
C ILE A 62 -2.39 12.11 1.82
N VAL A 63 -1.51 12.93 1.23
CA VAL A 63 -0.49 12.46 0.30
C VAL A 63 0.44 11.46 0.99
N ASP A 64 0.88 11.76 2.20
CA ASP A 64 1.71 10.87 3.01
C ASP A 64 1.01 9.54 3.34
N ALA A 65 -0.27 9.59 3.73
CA ALA A 65 -1.08 8.41 3.99
C ALA A 65 -1.22 7.53 2.73
N TYR A 66 -1.40 8.16 1.57
CA TYR A 66 -1.46 7.47 0.28
C TYR A 66 -0.14 6.78 -0.06
N ILE A 67 0.99 7.48 0.06
CA ILE A 67 2.33 6.93 -0.21
C ILE A 67 2.61 5.73 0.71
N LYS A 68 2.31 5.86 2.01
CA LYS A 68 2.48 4.75 2.98
C LYS A 68 1.65 3.54 2.59
N THR A 69 0.37 3.75 2.27
CA THR A 69 -0.57 2.67 1.89
C THR A 69 -0.14 1.99 0.58
N LYS A 70 0.30 2.77 -0.42
CA LYS A 70 0.83 2.24 -1.68
C LYS A 70 2.14 1.48 -1.48
N GLY A 71 3.04 2.01 -0.66
CA GLY A 71 4.30 1.34 -0.29
C GLY A 71 4.04 0.00 0.40
N TYR A 72 3.08 -0.07 1.33
CA TYR A 72 2.68 -1.31 1.98
C TYR A 72 2.15 -2.34 0.98
N ARG A 73 1.27 -1.92 0.06
CA ARG A 73 0.75 -2.80 -1.01
C ARG A 73 1.84 -3.30 -1.95
N LEU A 74 2.77 -2.44 -2.37
CA LEU A 74 3.90 -2.82 -3.21
C LEU A 74 4.82 -3.81 -2.49
N ASN A 75 5.08 -3.60 -1.20
CA ASN A 75 5.86 -4.53 -0.40
C ASN A 75 5.17 -5.90 -0.29
N TYR A 76 3.84 -5.91 -0.12
CA TYR A 76 3.06 -7.15 -0.15
C TYR A 76 3.22 -7.89 -1.48
N LEU A 77 3.06 -7.19 -2.61
CA LEU A 77 3.25 -7.80 -3.93
C LEU A 77 4.67 -8.36 -4.09
N ARG A 78 5.70 -7.63 -3.64
CA ARG A 78 7.10 -8.06 -3.70
C ARG A 78 7.38 -9.33 -2.88
N LEU A 79 6.73 -9.51 -1.73
CA LEU A 79 6.96 -10.63 -0.83
C LEU A 79 6.13 -11.87 -1.17
N ASN A 80 4.92 -11.68 -1.71
CA ASN A 80 3.96 -12.76 -1.96
C ASN A 80 3.86 -13.12 -3.46
N GLN A 81 4.98 -13.06 -4.18
CA GLN A 81 5.03 -13.37 -5.62
C GLN A 81 4.60 -14.81 -5.92
N LYS A 82 4.87 -15.77 -5.03
CA LYS A 82 4.46 -17.18 -5.22
C LYS A 82 2.94 -17.34 -5.24
N ASP A 83 2.25 -16.66 -4.32
CA ASP A 83 0.79 -16.69 -4.21
C ASP A 83 0.10 -16.00 -5.39
N LEU A 84 0.82 -15.16 -6.13
CA LEU A 84 0.34 -14.54 -7.37
C LEU A 84 0.47 -15.45 -8.59
N HIS A 85 0.83 -16.73 -8.39
CA HIS A 85 1.03 -17.72 -9.45
C HIS A 85 2.08 -17.27 -10.49
N VAL A 86 3.17 -16.66 -10.02
CA VAL A 86 4.28 -16.23 -10.89
C VAL A 86 4.90 -17.39 -11.67
N GLU A 87 4.72 -18.64 -11.21
CA GLU A 87 5.11 -19.87 -11.91
C GLU A 87 4.52 -19.96 -13.34
N LEU A 88 3.33 -19.41 -13.57
CA LEU A 88 2.72 -19.36 -14.91
C LEU A 88 3.56 -18.51 -15.90
N TYR A 89 4.40 -17.61 -15.37
CA TYR A 89 5.22 -16.69 -16.14
C TYR A 89 6.69 -17.15 -16.24
N GLU A 90 7.05 -18.36 -15.79
CA GLU A 90 8.42 -18.86 -15.90
C GLU A 90 8.96 -18.83 -17.33
N GLY A 91 8.17 -19.29 -18.31
CA GLY A 91 8.58 -19.22 -19.72
C GLY A 91 8.78 -17.80 -20.25
N LEU A 92 8.05 -16.81 -19.69
CA LEU A 92 8.26 -15.40 -20.02
C LEU A 92 9.57 -14.88 -19.38
N ILE A 93 9.85 -15.27 -18.15
CA ILE A 93 11.09 -14.89 -17.44
C ILE A 93 12.31 -15.46 -18.18
N ASP A 94 12.24 -16.72 -18.63
CA ASP A 94 13.32 -17.38 -19.38
C ASP A 94 13.59 -16.71 -20.73
N ALA A 95 12.54 -16.34 -21.45
CA ALA A 95 12.65 -15.60 -22.71
C ALA A 95 13.34 -14.23 -22.50
N LEU A 96 12.92 -13.48 -21.47
CA LEU A 96 13.51 -12.18 -21.13
C LEU A 96 14.97 -12.32 -20.67
N GLN A 97 15.30 -13.37 -19.93
CA GLN A 97 16.67 -13.64 -19.49
C GLN A 97 17.59 -13.99 -20.66
N THR A 98 17.07 -14.73 -21.65
CA THR A 98 17.79 -15.06 -22.88
C THR A 98 18.08 -13.80 -23.69
N GLU A 99 17.08 -12.92 -23.89
CA GLU A 99 17.27 -11.63 -24.57
C GLU A 99 18.27 -10.72 -23.85
N ALA A 100 18.18 -10.61 -22.52
CA ALA A 100 19.11 -9.81 -21.74
C ALA A 100 20.56 -10.30 -21.91
N THR A 101 20.76 -11.62 -21.89
CA THR A 101 22.07 -12.26 -22.09
C THR A 101 22.61 -11.99 -23.49
N ASN A 102 21.76 -12.08 -24.52
CA ASN A 102 22.12 -11.76 -25.90
C ASN A 102 22.54 -10.29 -26.06
N ASN A 103 21.92 -9.39 -25.31
CA ASN A 103 22.24 -7.97 -25.28
C ASN A 103 23.39 -7.62 -24.31
N GLY A 104 24.11 -8.62 -23.78
CA GLY A 104 25.23 -8.41 -22.85
C GLY A 104 24.84 -7.81 -21.49
N SER A 105 23.56 -7.83 -21.14
CA SER A 105 23.00 -7.23 -19.92
C SER A 105 22.57 -8.30 -18.93
N LYS A 106 22.70 -8.03 -17.62
CA LYS A 106 22.18 -8.92 -16.57
C LYS A 106 20.80 -8.47 -16.14
N MET A 107 19.85 -9.40 -16.17
CA MET A 107 18.49 -9.15 -15.67
C MET A 107 18.51 -8.97 -14.15
N GLY A 108 17.82 -7.94 -13.66
CA GLY A 108 17.60 -7.71 -12.23
C GLY A 108 16.54 -8.65 -11.63
N LYS A 109 16.15 -8.39 -10.38
CA LYS A 109 15.04 -9.13 -9.76
C LYS A 109 13.71 -8.73 -10.41
N LEU A 110 13.10 -9.65 -11.13
CA LEU A 110 11.79 -9.46 -11.74
C LEU A 110 10.71 -9.55 -10.66
N ILE A 111 9.82 -8.55 -10.63
CA ILE A 111 8.64 -8.50 -9.75
C ILE A 111 7.44 -8.30 -10.67
N ILE A 112 6.55 -9.29 -10.70
CA ILE A 112 5.33 -9.20 -11.51
C ILE A 112 4.31 -8.38 -10.72
N LEU A 113 3.76 -7.37 -11.39
CA LEU A 113 2.64 -6.58 -10.89
C LEU A 113 1.35 -7.08 -11.57
N PRO A 114 0.24 -7.21 -10.83
CA PRO A 114 -1.05 -7.53 -11.44
C PRO A 114 -1.48 -6.48 -12.47
N SER A 115 -2.25 -6.89 -13.48
CA SER A 115 -2.81 -5.98 -14.50
C SER A 115 -3.66 -4.86 -13.90
N SER A 116 -4.35 -5.12 -12.78
CA SER A 116 -5.14 -4.16 -12.02
C SER A 116 -4.33 -3.08 -11.28
N PHE A 117 -2.98 -3.14 -11.34
CA PHE A 117 -2.14 -2.13 -10.73
C PHE A 117 -2.30 -0.77 -11.43
N GLN A 118 -2.65 0.26 -10.66
CA GLN A 118 -2.81 1.61 -11.20
C GLN A 118 -1.49 2.17 -11.73
N GLY A 119 -1.51 2.62 -12.98
CA GLY A 119 -0.30 3.07 -13.71
C GLY A 119 0.36 1.96 -14.53
N SER A 120 -0.21 0.74 -14.57
CA SER A 120 0.18 -0.26 -15.57
C SER A 120 -0.28 0.18 -16.97
N PRO A 121 0.40 -0.23 -18.05
CA PRO A 121 -0.03 0.05 -19.42
C PRO A 121 -1.48 -0.38 -19.69
N HIS A 122 -1.93 -1.49 -19.09
CA HIS A 122 -3.31 -1.97 -19.21
C HIS A 122 -4.33 -1.20 -18.38
N HIS A 123 -3.94 -0.57 -17.28
CA HIS A 123 -4.84 0.29 -16.49
C HIS A 123 -5.10 1.63 -17.18
N MET A 124 -4.23 2.04 -18.11
CA MET A 124 -4.30 3.32 -18.81
C MET A 124 -4.96 3.23 -20.20
N GLN A 125 -5.39 2.04 -20.61
CA GLN A 125 -6.23 1.82 -21.81
C GLN A 125 -7.70 2.05 -21.47
#